data_AF-A0A834B4L4-F1
#
_entry.id   AF-A0A834B4L4-F1
#
_cell.length_a   1.000
_cell.length_b   1.000
_cell.length_c   1.000
_cell.angle_alpha   90.00
_cell.angle_beta   90.00
_cell.angle_gamma   90.00
#
_symmetry.space_group_name_H-M   'P 1'
#
loop_
_entity.id
_entity.type
_entity.pdbx_description
1 polymer ?
#
loop_
_entity_poly.entity_id
_entity_poly.type
_entity_poly.pdbx_seq_one_letter_code
_entity_poly.pdbx_strand_id
1 'polypeptide(L)'
;MAEEESDQEAERLGEELVAIVESPPGPAGLRVAGSGSGGTGGSSCGGGVVGISSRDYCRRFCQVVEDYAGRWQVPLPQLQVLQTALCCFTSASASFPDECEHVQYVLSSLALSFFELLLFFGRDEFYEEPLKDILGSFQECQNHLRRYGNVNLELVTRIIRDGGPWEDPVLQAVLKAQPASQEIVNKYLSSENPLFFELRARYLIACERIPEAMALIKSCINHPEISKDLYFHQALFTCLFMSPVEDQLFQEHLLKTDCKSGIDIICNTEKEGKTVLALQLCESFLISQLQNGDMYYIWELIFIWSKLQLKSNPSKQVFVDQCYQLLRTATNVRVIFPFMKIIKDEVEEEGLQICVEICGCALQLDLHDDPKTKCLIYKTIAHFLPNDLEILRICALSIFFLERSLEAYHTVEELYKRPDEEYNEGTSSVQNRVRFELLPILKKGLFFDPEFWNFVMIKKNCVALLSDKSAIRFLNENTLENSTGA
;
A
#
# COMPACT_ATOMS: atom_id res chain seq x y z
N MET A 1 23.54 19.92 34.52
CA MET A 1 22.15 19.46 34.73
C MET A 1 21.77 18.35 33.76
N ALA A 2 21.59 18.58 32.45
CA ALA A 2 21.30 17.49 31.51
C ALA A 2 22.45 16.46 31.37
N GLU A 3 23.70 16.92 31.32
CA GLU A 3 24.88 16.04 31.28
C GLU A 3 25.07 15.25 32.59
N GLU A 4 25.02 15.92 33.74
CA GLU A 4 25.12 15.25 35.06
C GLU A 4 23.98 14.24 35.33
N GLU A 5 22.79 14.50 34.80
CA GLU A 5 21.65 13.57 34.86
C GLU A 5 21.85 12.38 33.91
N SER A 6 22.39 12.64 32.71
CA SER A 6 22.76 11.60 31.74
C SER A 6 23.84 10.66 32.30
N ASP A 7 24.86 11.20 32.96
CA ASP A 7 25.95 10.40 33.54
C ASP A 7 25.44 9.46 34.66
N GLN A 8 24.52 9.94 35.51
CA GLN A 8 23.89 9.11 36.54
C GLN A 8 22.97 8.04 35.95
N GLU A 9 22.24 8.35 34.87
CA GLU A 9 21.43 7.36 34.17
C GLU A 9 22.29 6.31 33.46
N ALA A 10 23.44 6.70 32.91
CA ALA A 10 24.40 5.78 32.30
C ALA A 10 24.96 4.78 33.33
N GLU A 11 25.26 5.23 34.56
CA GLU A 11 25.70 4.33 35.63
C GLU A 11 24.62 3.28 35.99
N ARG A 12 23.36 3.73 36.17
CA ARG A 12 22.22 2.84 36.44
C ARG A 12 21.96 1.85 35.31
N LEU A 13 22.06 2.32 34.07
CA LEU A 13 21.96 1.46 32.89
C LEU A 13 23.03 0.37 32.91
N GLY A 14 24.28 0.73 33.22
CA GLY A 14 25.39 -0.22 33.31
C GLY A 14 25.11 -1.34 34.34
N GLU A 15 24.66 -0.97 35.54
CA GLU A 15 24.29 -1.92 36.59
C GLU A 15 23.16 -2.86 36.14
N GLU A 16 22.11 -2.31 35.50
CA GLU A 16 20.96 -3.10 35.04
C GLU A 16 21.36 -4.08 33.92
N LEU A 17 22.17 -3.63 32.95
CA LEU A 17 22.65 -4.48 31.85
C LEU A 17 23.55 -5.61 32.33
N VAL A 18 24.39 -5.37 33.36
CA VAL A 18 25.21 -6.41 34.00
C VAL A 18 24.31 -7.42 34.72
N ALA A 19 23.28 -6.96 35.43
CA ALA A 19 22.35 -7.82 36.14
C ALA A 19 21.54 -8.76 35.23
N ILE A 20 21.40 -8.47 33.93
CA ILE A 20 20.77 -9.38 32.95
C ILE A 20 21.56 -10.69 32.85
N VAL A 21 22.91 -10.62 32.87
CA VAL A 21 23.79 -11.78 32.79
C VAL A 21 23.69 -12.65 34.04
N GLU A 22 23.46 -12.03 35.20
CA GLU A 22 23.39 -12.67 36.51
C GLU A 22 21.99 -13.20 36.87
N SER A 23 20.96 -12.83 36.11
CA SER A 23 19.58 -13.24 36.36
C SER A 23 19.34 -14.72 36.00
N PRO A 24 18.75 -15.55 36.89
CA PRO A 24 18.41 -16.94 36.57
C PRO A 24 17.34 -16.99 35.46
N PRO A 25 17.35 -18.02 34.59
CA PRO A 25 16.31 -18.18 33.57
C PRO A 25 14.95 -18.29 34.26
N GLY A 26 14.03 -17.35 33.95
CA GLY A 26 12.66 -17.37 34.47
C GLY A 26 11.94 -18.67 34.09
N PRO A 27 10.90 -19.08 34.85
CA PRO A 27 10.18 -20.32 34.56
C PRO A 27 9.61 -20.27 33.15
N ALA A 28 9.89 -21.31 32.36
CA ALA A 28 9.37 -21.47 31.01
C ALA A 28 7.84 -21.38 31.02
N GLY A 29 7.31 -20.23 30.60
CA GLY A 29 5.88 -19.98 30.48
C GLY A 29 5.25 -20.86 29.40
N LEU A 30 4.23 -21.62 29.81
CA LEU A 30 3.17 -22.27 29.03
C LEU A 30 3.46 -22.52 27.53
N ARG A 31 3.90 -23.75 27.23
CA ARG A 31 3.66 -24.35 25.92
C ARG A 31 2.15 -24.45 25.69
N VAL A 32 1.66 -23.74 24.67
CA VAL A 32 0.36 -24.01 24.06
C VAL A 32 0.38 -25.44 23.54
N ALA A 33 -0.61 -26.24 23.97
CA ALA A 33 -0.77 -27.63 23.57
C ALA A 33 -1.03 -27.73 22.06
N GLY A 34 -0.17 -28.46 21.36
CA GLY A 34 -0.34 -28.92 19.98
C GLY A 34 0.32 -30.28 19.84
N SER A 35 -0.50 -31.28 19.57
CA SER A 35 -0.25 -32.73 19.59
C SER A 35 0.84 -33.25 18.64
N GLY A 36 1.57 -34.30 19.07
CA GLY A 36 1.79 -35.48 18.21
C GLY A 36 3.22 -35.97 17.92
N SER A 37 3.66 -36.94 18.73
CA SER A 37 4.45 -38.14 18.38
C SER A 37 6.00 -38.08 18.26
N GLY A 38 6.64 -38.85 19.16
CA GLY A 38 7.58 -39.92 18.78
C GLY A 38 9.09 -39.65 18.89
N GLY A 39 9.76 -40.31 19.84
CA GLY A 39 11.22 -40.57 19.74
C GLY A 39 11.98 -40.58 21.06
N THR A 40 12.37 -41.77 21.51
CA THR A 40 13.09 -42.12 22.75
C THR A 40 14.61 -41.92 22.70
N GLY A 41 15.20 -41.55 23.85
CA GLY A 41 16.49 -42.09 24.31
C GLY A 41 17.60 -41.06 24.62
N GLY A 42 18.14 -41.09 25.85
CA GLY A 42 19.47 -40.54 26.14
C GLY A 42 19.69 -39.97 27.55
N SER A 43 20.39 -40.73 28.39
CA SER A 43 20.89 -40.49 29.76
C SER A 43 21.28 -39.09 30.24
N SER A 44 21.00 -38.90 31.53
CA SER A 44 21.57 -37.95 32.50
C SER A 44 23.10 -37.89 32.53
N CYS A 45 23.68 -36.68 32.62
CA CYS A 45 24.63 -36.28 33.68
C CYS A 45 25.16 -34.83 33.46
N GLY A 46 25.34 -34.08 34.57
CA GLY A 46 26.19 -32.88 34.62
C GLY A 46 25.47 -31.59 35.03
N GLY A 47 25.56 -31.23 36.31
CA GLY A 47 25.23 -29.89 36.78
C GLY A 47 26.22 -28.88 36.21
N GLY A 48 25.77 -28.08 35.25
CA GLY A 48 26.45 -26.89 34.75
C GLY A 48 25.58 -25.68 35.06
N VAL A 49 26.22 -24.59 35.47
CA VAL A 49 25.59 -23.26 35.61
C VAL A 49 24.79 -22.99 34.34
N VAL A 50 23.46 -22.97 34.44
CA VAL A 50 22.59 -22.71 33.29
C VAL A 50 22.67 -21.22 33.00
N GLY A 51 23.63 -20.83 32.18
CA GLY A 51 23.75 -19.46 31.69
C GLY A 51 22.51 -19.05 30.88
N ILE A 52 22.21 -17.75 30.88
CA ILE A 52 21.11 -17.19 30.08
C ILE A 52 21.30 -17.51 28.59
N SER A 53 20.22 -17.90 27.90
CA SER A 53 20.24 -18.10 26.45
C SER A 53 20.61 -16.79 25.74
N SER A 54 21.45 -16.85 24.69
CA SER A 54 21.82 -15.67 23.90
C SER A 54 20.60 -14.92 23.36
N ARG A 55 19.52 -15.65 23.03
CA ARG A 55 18.23 -15.07 22.61
C ARG A 55 17.58 -14.23 23.70
N ASP A 56 17.48 -14.78 24.92
CA ASP A 56 16.82 -14.11 26.03
C ASP A 56 17.64 -12.92 26.53
N TYR A 57 18.96 -13.07 26.58
CA TYR A 57 19.90 -11.98 26.87
C TYR A 57 19.73 -10.84 25.86
N CYS A 58 19.90 -11.12 24.56
CA CYS A 58 19.85 -10.08 23.53
C CYS A 58 18.49 -9.37 23.49
N ARG A 59 17.38 -10.10 23.65
CA ARG A 59 16.04 -9.50 23.72
C ARG A 59 15.93 -8.55 24.92
N ARG A 60 16.34 -9.00 26.11
CA ARG A 60 16.22 -8.19 27.33
C ARG A 60 17.18 -6.99 27.30
N PHE A 61 18.37 -7.17 26.74
CA PHE A 61 19.33 -6.10 26.47
C PHE A 61 18.69 -5.01 25.59
N CYS A 62 18.12 -5.37 24.43
CA CYS A 62 17.46 -4.39 23.56
C CYS A 62 16.34 -3.64 24.27
N GLN A 63 15.48 -4.34 25.03
CA GLN A 63 14.38 -3.71 25.77
C GLN A 63 14.87 -2.66 26.77
N VAL A 64 15.93 -2.98 27.54
CA VAL A 64 16.50 -2.04 28.51
C VAL A 64 17.13 -0.84 27.79
N VAL A 65 17.91 -1.07 26.73
CA VAL A 65 18.55 0.01 25.98
C VAL A 65 17.50 0.93 25.33
N GLU A 66 16.44 0.37 24.75
CA GLU A 66 15.33 1.14 24.17
C GLU A 66 14.61 2.00 25.22
N ASP A 67 14.36 1.48 26.43
CA ASP A 67 13.73 2.25 27.52
C ASP A 67 14.60 3.44 27.94
N TYR A 68 15.89 3.24 28.16
CA TYR A 68 16.79 4.31 28.57
C TYR A 68 17.03 5.32 27.44
N ALA A 69 17.25 4.87 26.20
CA ALA A 69 17.44 5.76 25.06
C ALA A 69 16.18 6.60 24.76
N GLY A 70 14.99 6.04 25.00
CA GLY A 70 13.71 6.71 24.80
C GLY A 70 13.39 7.83 25.80
N ARG A 71 14.12 7.90 26.93
CA ARG A 71 13.98 9.00 27.91
C ARG A 71 14.55 10.31 27.40
N TRP A 72 15.48 10.23 26.45
CA TRP A 72 16.20 11.37 25.91
C TRP A 72 15.62 11.79 24.55
N GLN A 73 15.53 13.10 24.34
CA GLN A 73 15.05 13.71 23.08
C GLN A 73 16.16 14.40 22.29
N VAL A 74 17.40 14.34 22.80
CA VAL A 74 18.57 15.01 22.22
C VAL A 74 19.67 13.98 21.92
N PRO A 75 20.42 14.13 20.80
CA PRO A 75 21.29 13.05 20.30
C PRO A 75 22.46 12.68 21.22
N LEU A 76 23.06 13.65 21.91
CA LEU A 76 24.29 13.43 22.67
C LEU A 76 24.07 12.54 23.91
N PRO A 77 23.06 12.79 24.79
CA PRO A 77 22.69 11.85 25.85
C PRO A 77 22.31 10.46 25.35
N GLN A 78 21.62 10.37 24.21
CA GLN A 78 21.30 9.06 23.60
C GLN A 78 22.57 8.32 23.18
N LEU A 79 23.57 9.01 22.64
CA LEU A 79 24.87 8.43 22.33
C LEU A 79 25.62 7.95 23.58
N GLN A 80 25.51 8.64 24.71
CA GLN A 80 26.09 8.18 25.99
C GLN A 80 25.42 6.89 26.49
N VAL A 81 24.08 6.81 26.39
CA VAL A 81 23.33 5.56 26.66
C VAL A 81 23.83 4.42 25.77
N LEU A 82 23.96 4.66 24.46
CA LEU A 82 24.44 3.65 23.53
C LEU A 82 25.91 3.28 23.75
N GLN A 83 26.75 4.22 24.18
CA GLN A 83 28.15 3.98 24.54
C GLN A 83 28.23 2.96 25.69
N THR A 84 27.52 3.24 26.78
CA THR A 84 27.44 2.34 27.94
C THR A 84 26.89 0.98 27.52
N ALA A 85 25.81 0.96 26.74
CA ALA A 85 25.21 -0.26 26.24
C ALA A 85 26.20 -1.10 25.43
N LEU A 86 26.97 -0.49 24.52
CA LEU A 86 27.96 -1.17 23.70
C LEU A 86 29.13 -1.71 24.53
N CYS A 87 29.60 -0.96 25.53
CA CYS A 87 30.63 -1.40 26.47
C CYS A 87 30.16 -2.65 27.25
N CYS A 88 28.98 -2.59 27.86
CA CYS A 88 28.39 -3.71 28.58
C CYS A 88 28.17 -4.93 27.68
N PHE A 89 27.66 -4.71 26.45
CA PHE A 89 27.44 -5.77 25.48
C PHE A 89 28.75 -6.42 25.04
N THR A 90 29.83 -5.66 24.89
CA THR A 90 31.16 -6.17 24.55
C THR A 90 31.66 -7.16 25.61
N SER A 91 31.50 -6.83 26.89
CA SER A 91 31.88 -7.72 27.99
C SER A 91 31.00 -8.98 28.04
N ALA A 92 29.68 -8.83 27.94
CA ALA A 92 28.76 -9.96 28.03
C ALA A 92 28.85 -10.91 26.81
N SER A 93 29.01 -10.34 25.61
CA SER A 93 29.02 -11.10 24.36
C SER A 93 30.18 -12.06 24.26
N ALA A 94 31.30 -11.82 24.95
CA ALA A 94 32.47 -12.72 24.98
C ALA A 94 32.14 -14.20 25.30
N SER A 95 31.03 -14.44 26.01
CA SER A 95 30.49 -15.76 26.34
C SER A 95 29.71 -16.46 25.21
N PHE A 96 29.36 -15.74 24.15
CA PHE A 96 28.59 -16.26 23.01
C PHE A 96 29.49 -16.65 21.82
N PRO A 97 29.05 -17.63 20.99
CA PRO A 97 29.78 -18.04 19.79
C PRO A 97 29.85 -16.97 18.70
N ASP A 98 30.88 -17.01 17.86
CA ASP A 98 31.16 -16.05 16.77
C ASP A 98 30.02 -15.96 15.74
N GLU A 99 29.35 -17.08 15.46
CA GLU A 99 28.26 -17.18 14.49
C GLU A 99 26.88 -16.96 15.12
N CYS A 100 26.79 -16.29 16.28
CA CYS A 100 25.52 -16.09 16.97
C CYS A 100 24.65 -15.01 16.27
N GLU A 101 23.57 -15.44 15.61
CA GLU A 101 22.62 -14.56 14.91
C GLU A 101 22.01 -13.48 15.82
N HIS A 102 21.71 -13.80 17.09
CA HIS A 102 21.18 -12.82 18.04
C HIS A 102 22.18 -11.70 18.32
N VAL A 103 23.48 -12.03 18.41
CA VAL A 103 24.54 -11.03 18.60
C VAL A 103 24.69 -10.19 17.34
N GLN A 104 24.65 -10.81 16.14
CA GLN A 104 24.67 -10.07 14.88
C GLN A 104 23.54 -9.05 14.78
N TYR A 105 22.34 -9.44 15.20
CA TYR A 105 21.18 -8.56 15.19
C TYR A 105 21.39 -7.36 16.12
N VAL A 106 21.79 -7.59 17.38
CA VAL A 106 22.02 -6.50 18.34
C VAL A 106 23.12 -5.55 17.86
N LEU A 107 24.24 -6.07 17.35
CA LEU A 107 25.32 -5.25 16.81
C LEU A 107 24.87 -4.41 15.61
N SER A 108 24.08 -5.00 14.71
CA SER A 108 23.52 -4.28 13.56
C SER A 108 22.58 -3.17 14.01
N SER A 109 21.72 -3.44 15.00
CA SER A 109 20.78 -2.47 15.56
C SER A 109 21.52 -1.32 16.26
N LEU A 110 22.49 -1.63 17.13
CA LEU A 110 23.32 -0.63 17.78
C LEU A 110 24.05 0.24 16.75
N ALA A 111 24.67 -0.37 15.73
CA ALA A 111 25.38 0.36 14.68
C ALA A 111 24.45 1.35 13.95
N LEU A 112 23.23 0.93 13.60
CA LEU A 112 22.25 1.81 12.96
C LEU A 112 21.80 2.95 13.90
N SER A 113 21.53 2.66 15.18
CA SER A 113 21.18 3.69 16.17
C SER A 113 22.31 4.70 16.39
N PHE A 114 23.57 4.23 16.51
CA PHE A 114 24.74 5.11 16.56
C PHE A 114 24.80 5.98 15.32
N PHE A 115 24.72 5.39 14.12
CA PHE A 115 24.80 6.14 12.87
C PHE A 115 23.70 7.21 12.77
N GLU A 116 22.46 6.88 13.10
CA GLU A 116 21.32 7.81 13.07
C GLU A 116 21.57 9.03 13.96
N LEU A 117 22.07 8.83 15.17
CA LEU A 117 22.41 9.93 16.09
C LEU A 117 23.63 10.72 15.61
N LEU A 118 24.59 10.08 14.96
CA LEU A 118 25.77 10.75 14.40
C LEU A 118 25.42 11.71 13.26
N LEU A 119 24.26 11.56 12.60
CA LEU A 119 23.81 12.47 11.54
C LEU A 119 23.64 13.92 12.03
N PHE A 120 23.41 14.10 13.33
CA PHE A 120 23.19 15.41 13.95
C PHE A 120 24.46 16.22 14.17
N PHE A 121 25.64 15.61 14.05
CA PHE A 121 26.92 16.25 14.37
C PHE A 121 27.70 16.56 13.09
N GLY A 122 28.22 17.78 13.03
CA GLY A 122 29.14 18.23 11.98
C GLY A 122 30.58 17.79 12.25
N ARG A 123 31.44 17.95 11.24
CA ARG A 123 32.85 17.56 11.29
C ARG A 123 33.61 18.12 12.49
N ASP A 124 33.37 19.38 12.84
CA ASP A 124 34.13 20.05 13.91
C ASP A 124 33.82 19.43 15.29
N GLU A 125 32.57 19.01 15.50
CA GLU A 125 32.10 18.42 16.76
C GLU A 125 32.71 17.04 17.04
N PHE A 126 33.11 16.29 16.00
CA PHE A 126 33.72 14.96 16.14
C PHE A 126 35.07 14.97 16.90
N TYR A 127 35.71 16.13 17.00
CA TYR A 127 36.99 16.31 17.69
C TYR A 127 36.83 16.93 19.09
N GLU A 128 35.60 17.27 19.48
CA GLU A 128 35.29 17.92 20.76
C GLU A 128 34.76 16.92 21.79
N GLU A 129 35.03 17.19 23.07
CA GLU A 129 34.44 16.44 24.19
C GLU A 129 32.98 16.88 24.38
N PRO A 130 32.05 15.97 24.74
CA PRO A 130 32.29 14.55 25.08
C PRO A 130 32.19 13.57 23.90
N LEU A 131 31.84 14.04 22.69
CA LEU A 131 31.61 13.18 21.53
C LEU A 131 32.87 12.37 21.16
N LYS A 132 34.05 13.01 21.18
CA LYS A 132 35.32 12.34 20.92
C LYS A 132 35.56 11.12 21.82
N ASP A 133 35.21 11.19 23.10
CA ASP A 133 35.40 10.10 24.05
C ASP A 133 34.41 8.96 23.79
N ILE A 134 33.15 9.29 23.48
CA ILE A 134 32.13 8.33 23.06
C ILE A 134 32.61 7.53 21.84
N LEU A 135 33.10 8.24 20.83
CA LEU A 135 33.61 7.65 19.59
C LEU A 135 34.87 6.80 19.84
N GLY A 136 35.73 7.22 20.77
CA GLY A 136 36.88 6.45 21.24
C GLY A 136 36.47 5.11 21.86
N SER A 137 35.48 5.11 22.77
CA SER A 137 34.95 3.88 23.37
C SER A 137 34.30 2.96 22.34
N PHE A 138 33.59 3.52 21.35
CA PHE A 138 33.01 2.74 20.25
C PHE A 138 34.09 1.97 19.48
N GLN A 139 35.20 2.63 19.14
CA GLN A 139 36.32 2.01 18.42
C GLN A 139 37.02 0.93 19.26
N GLU A 140 37.16 1.13 20.58
CA GLU A 140 37.71 0.13 21.48
C GLU A 140 36.83 -1.12 21.58
N CYS A 141 35.51 -0.93 21.71
CA CYS A 141 34.54 -2.02 21.69
C CYS A 141 34.58 -2.79 20.37
N GLN A 142 34.71 -2.09 19.23
CA GLN A 142 34.78 -2.74 17.92
C GLN A 142 35.95 -3.71 17.78
N ASN A 143 37.11 -3.40 18.38
CA ASN A 143 38.27 -4.29 18.32
C ASN A 143 37.99 -5.67 18.95
N HIS A 144 37.19 -5.70 20.00
CA HIS A 144 36.76 -6.94 20.67
C HIS A 144 35.62 -7.63 19.90
N LEU A 145 34.68 -6.85 19.38
CA LEU A 145 33.51 -7.34 18.66
C LEU A 145 33.81 -7.78 17.23
N ARG A 146 35.00 -7.49 16.69
CA ARG A 146 35.41 -7.85 15.32
C ARG A 146 35.27 -9.35 15.01
N ARG A 147 35.39 -10.21 16.02
CA ARG A 147 35.20 -11.67 15.88
C ARG A 147 33.82 -12.06 15.31
N TYR A 148 32.81 -11.21 15.51
CA TYR A 148 31.47 -11.41 14.97
C TYR A 148 31.38 -11.01 13.48
N GLY A 149 32.30 -10.21 12.94
CA GLY A 149 32.27 -9.84 11.51
C GLY A 149 31.02 -9.04 11.11
N ASN A 150 30.47 -8.21 12.02
CA ASN A 150 29.30 -7.41 11.73
C ASN A 150 29.61 -6.24 10.78
N VAL A 151 29.05 -6.29 9.57
CA VAL A 151 29.33 -5.32 8.50
C VAL A 151 28.87 -3.90 8.81
N ASN A 152 27.75 -3.73 9.53
CA ASN A 152 27.23 -2.41 9.88
C ASN A 152 28.11 -1.74 10.94
N LEU A 153 28.56 -2.49 11.96
CA LEU A 153 29.46 -1.99 12.99
C LEU A 153 30.82 -1.57 12.39
N GLU A 154 31.36 -2.37 11.46
CA GLU A 154 32.58 -2.03 10.73
C GLU A 154 32.40 -0.77 9.86
N LEU A 155 31.25 -0.64 9.19
CA LEU A 155 30.91 0.54 8.40
C LEU A 155 30.87 1.81 9.27
N VAL A 156 30.17 1.78 10.42
CA VAL A 156 30.13 2.91 11.34
C VAL A 156 31.53 3.26 11.85
N THR A 157 32.36 2.26 12.15
CA THR A 157 33.76 2.48 12.56
C THR A 157 34.56 3.22 11.49
N ARG A 158 34.39 2.84 10.21
CA ARG A 158 35.00 3.53 9.08
C ARG A 158 34.52 4.98 9.00
N ILE A 159 33.20 5.18 9.06
CA ILE A 159 32.58 6.51 8.99
C ILE A 159 33.09 7.45 10.10
N ILE A 160 33.20 6.96 11.33
CA ILE A 160 33.76 7.71 12.46
C ILE A 160 35.21 8.12 12.17
N ARG A 161 36.03 7.18 11.67
CA ARG A 161 37.44 7.46 11.35
C ARG A 161 37.58 8.48 10.21
N ASP A 162 36.67 8.44 9.26
CA ASP A 162 36.70 9.30 8.07
C ASP A 162 36.14 10.73 8.36
N GLY A 163 35.75 11.00 9.62
CA GLY A 163 35.37 12.34 10.10
C GLY A 163 33.87 12.57 10.26
N GLY A 164 33.04 11.54 10.02
CA GLY A 164 31.60 11.58 10.24
C GLY A 164 30.77 11.13 9.05
N PRO A 165 29.44 11.03 9.22
CA PRO A 165 28.52 10.42 8.24
C PRO A 165 28.37 11.19 6.93
N TRP A 166 28.82 12.45 6.92
CA TRP A 166 28.73 13.37 5.79
C TRP A 166 30.05 13.56 5.06
N GLU A 167 31.19 13.08 5.57
CA GLU A 167 32.52 13.50 5.09
C GLU A 167 33.04 12.74 3.86
N ASP A 168 32.33 11.72 3.39
CA ASP A 168 32.71 11.03 2.16
C ASP A 168 32.74 12.00 0.96
N PRO A 169 33.85 12.09 0.20
CA PRO A 169 33.98 13.04 -0.90
C PRO A 169 32.95 12.83 -2.03
N VAL A 170 32.55 11.59 -2.30
CA VAL A 170 31.54 11.27 -3.33
C VAL A 170 30.16 11.71 -2.84
N LEU A 171 29.82 11.42 -1.58
CA LEU A 171 28.59 11.89 -0.95
C LEU A 171 28.51 13.43 -0.99
N GLN A 172 29.56 14.13 -0.58
CA GLN A 172 29.61 15.60 -0.61
C GLN A 172 29.41 16.17 -2.02
N ALA A 173 30.00 15.54 -3.05
CA ALA A 173 29.79 15.93 -4.43
C ALA A 173 28.33 15.73 -4.85
N VAL A 174 27.71 14.60 -4.47
CA VAL A 174 26.28 14.31 -4.73
C VAL A 174 25.38 15.34 -4.06
N LEU A 175 25.55 15.61 -2.76
CA LEU A 175 24.71 16.56 -2.01
C LEU A 175 24.82 17.98 -2.58
N LYS A 176 25.99 18.38 -3.09
CA LYS A 176 26.23 19.68 -3.74
C LYS A 176 25.81 19.71 -5.21
N ALA A 177 25.19 18.63 -5.72
CA ALA A 177 24.81 18.46 -7.12
C ALA A 177 25.98 18.71 -8.10
N GLN A 178 27.21 18.35 -7.70
CA GLN A 178 28.38 18.47 -8.55
C GLN A 178 28.42 17.36 -9.60
N PRO A 179 28.95 17.62 -10.80
CA PRO A 179 29.07 16.59 -11.83
C PRO A 179 30.08 15.52 -11.39
N ALA A 180 29.57 14.31 -11.12
CA ALA A 180 30.34 13.12 -10.81
C ALA A 180 30.01 12.02 -11.83
N SER A 181 30.97 11.12 -12.10
CA SER A 181 30.68 9.99 -12.98
C SER A 181 29.74 9.00 -12.30
N GLN A 182 28.76 8.49 -13.04
CA GLN A 182 27.79 7.52 -12.52
C GLN A 182 28.47 6.26 -11.96
N GLU A 183 29.61 5.85 -12.54
CA GLU A 183 30.38 4.70 -12.05
C GLU A 183 30.98 4.93 -10.66
N ILE A 184 31.51 6.12 -10.39
CA ILE A 184 32.05 6.48 -9.06
C ILE A 184 30.91 6.52 -8.03
N VAL A 185 29.79 7.14 -8.39
CA VAL A 185 28.60 7.21 -7.52
C VAL A 185 28.06 5.80 -7.23
N ASN A 186 27.94 4.95 -8.25
CA ASN A 186 27.46 3.58 -8.07
C ASN A 186 28.40 2.75 -7.19
N LYS A 187 29.72 2.91 -7.36
CA LYS A 187 30.71 2.23 -6.52
C LYS A 187 30.59 2.67 -5.06
N TYR A 188 30.37 3.96 -4.81
CA TYR A 188 30.13 4.48 -3.46
C TYR A 188 28.83 3.90 -2.87
N LEU A 189 27.73 3.97 -3.61
CA LEU A 189 26.44 3.42 -3.17
C LEU A 189 26.49 1.91 -2.91
N SER A 190 27.30 1.17 -3.65
CA SER A 190 27.54 -0.27 -3.42
C SER A 190 28.46 -0.56 -2.21
N SER A 191 29.08 0.45 -1.62
CA SER A 191 30.04 0.30 -0.52
C SER A 191 29.43 0.41 0.88
N GLU A 192 28.15 0.78 0.96
CA GLU A 192 27.38 0.92 2.20
C GLU A 192 26.06 0.15 2.10
N ASN A 193 25.48 -0.17 3.25
CA ASN A 193 24.15 -0.74 3.31
C ASN A 193 23.10 0.34 2.95
N PRO A 194 22.10 0.07 2.08
CA PRO A 194 21.08 1.05 1.66
C PRO A 194 20.37 1.77 2.82
N LEU A 195 20.20 1.11 3.97
CA LEU A 195 19.61 1.71 5.17
C LEU A 195 20.34 2.97 5.65
N PHE A 196 21.66 3.06 5.43
CA PHE A 196 22.44 4.25 5.81
C PHE A 196 22.10 5.45 4.91
N PHE A 197 21.83 5.22 3.63
CA PHE A 197 21.36 6.28 2.72
C PHE A 197 19.91 6.68 3.03
N GLU A 198 19.10 5.71 3.42
CA GLU A 198 17.74 5.95 3.88
C GLU A 198 17.71 6.84 5.13
N LEU A 199 18.54 6.55 6.15
CA LEU A 199 18.69 7.38 7.35
C LEU A 199 19.18 8.79 7.02
N ARG A 200 20.19 8.93 6.14
CA ARG A 200 20.66 10.24 5.64
C ARG A 200 19.53 11.01 4.94
N ALA A 201 18.76 10.34 4.08
CA ALA A 201 17.65 10.96 3.38
C ALA A 201 16.54 11.40 4.36
N ARG A 202 16.19 10.58 5.35
CA ARG A 202 15.22 10.96 6.40
C ARG A 202 15.67 12.20 7.14
N TYR A 203 16.94 12.22 7.56
CA TYR A 203 17.52 13.36 8.27
C TYR A 203 17.45 14.63 7.42
N LEU A 204 17.89 14.57 6.15
CA LEU A 204 17.87 15.74 5.25
C LEU A 204 16.44 16.26 5.03
N ILE A 205 15.46 15.38 4.86
CA ILE A 205 14.04 15.76 4.73
C ILE A 205 13.54 16.41 6.03
N ALA A 206 13.83 15.81 7.19
CA ALA A 206 13.41 16.33 8.50
C ALA A 206 14.01 17.71 8.80
N CYS A 207 15.24 17.97 8.34
CA CYS A 207 15.89 19.28 8.43
C CYS A 207 15.52 20.24 7.29
N GLU A 208 14.54 19.91 6.45
CA GLU A 208 14.09 20.70 5.29
C GLU A 208 15.22 21.04 4.29
N ARG A 209 16.29 20.25 4.25
CA ARG A 209 17.39 20.35 3.26
C ARG A 209 17.01 19.64 1.96
N ILE A 210 15.86 20.04 1.40
CA ILE A 210 15.20 19.34 0.27
C ILE A 210 16.11 19.18 -0.96
N PRO A 211 16.90 20.17 -1.41
CA PRO A 211 17.77 20.01 -2.57
C PRO A 211 18.80 18.88 -2.39
N GLU A 212 19.37 18.77 -1.19
CA GLU A 212 20.38 17.76 -0.86
C GLU A 212 19.74 16.37 -0.72
N ALA A 213 18.58 16.28 -0.06
CA ALA A 213 17.79 15.06 0.02
C ALA A 213 17.48 14.53 -1.37
N MET A 214 16.97 15.39 -2.26
CA MET A 214 16.63 15.02 -3.63
C MET A 214 17.84 14.56 -4.44
N ALA A 215 19.00 15.21 -4.29
CA ALA A 215 20.21 14.79 -5.00
C ALA A 215 20.68 13.39 -4.57
N LEU A 216 20.66 13.10 -3.26
CA LEU A 216 20.95 11.77 -2.72
C LEU A 216 19.94 10.73 -3.19
N ILE A 217 18.64 11.01 -3.03
CA ILE A 217 17.55 10.10 -3.40
C ILE A 217 17.56 9.79 -4.90
N LYS A 218 17.76 10.78 -5.77
CA LYS A 218 17.89 10.59 -7.22
C LYS A 218 19.09 9.70 -7.56
N SER A 219 20.21 9.85 -6.84
CA SER A 219 21.37 8.98 -7.01
C SER A 219 21.07 7.53 -6.63
N CYS A 220 20.32 7.31 -5.54
CA CYS A 220 19.86 5.97 -5.13
C CYS A 220 18.89 5.34 -6.14
N ILE A 221 17.92 6.10 -6.66
CA ILE A 221 16.96 5.62 -7.68
C ILE A 221 17.65 5.28 -9.00
N ASN A 222 18.76 5.94 -9.33
CA ASN A 222 19.54 5.64 -10.53
C ASN A 222 20.47 4.43 -10.37
N HIS A 223 20.60 3.86 -9.17
CA HIS A 223 21.44 2.70 -8.90
C HIS A 223 20.66 1.38 -9.09
N PRO A 224 21.15 0.41 -9.90
CA PRO A 224 20.38 -0.77 -10.32
C PRO A 224 19.80 -1.65 -9.21
N GLU A 225 20.51 -1.74 -8.07
CA GLU A 225 20.07 -2.58 -6.95
C GLU A 225 19.29 -1.77 -5.89
N ILE A 226 19.60 -0.49 -5.71
CA ILE A 226 18.96 0.34 -4.68
C ILE A 226 17.62 0.88 -5.18
N SER A 227 17.48 1.08 -6.50
CA SER A 227 16.23 1.51 -7.13
C SER A 227 15.06 0.55 -6.91
N LYS A 228 15.31 -0.67 -6.45
CA LYS A 228 14.26 -1.66 -6.12
C LYS A 228 13.59 -1.35 -4.77
N ASP A 229 14.25 -0.55 -3.93
CA ASP A 229 13.73 -0.15 -2.63
C ASP A 229 12.73 1.00 -2.79
N LEU A 230 11.47 0.73 -2.39
CA LEU A 230 10.36 1.66 -2.49
C LEU A 230 10.53 2.90 -1.60
N TYR A 231 11.36 2.82 -0.55
CA TYR A 231 11.61 3.96 0.33
C TYR A 231 12.11 5.17 -0.46
N PHE A 232 13.07 4.99 -1.37
CA PHE A 232 13.64 6.13 -2.12
C PHE A 232 12.62 6.76 -3.08
N HIS A 233 11.74 5.95 -3.66
CA HIS A 233 10.64 6.45 -4.49
C HIS A 233 9.63 7.26 -3.66
N GLN A 234 9.22 6.74 -2.50
CA GLN A 234 8.35 7.45 -1.56
C GLN A 234 8.99 8.75 -1.05
N ALA A 235 10.29 8.71 -0.74
CA ALA A 235 11.04 9.88 -0.29
C ALA A 235 11.15 10.94 -1.38
N LEU A 236 11.30 10.54 -2.65
CA LEU A 236 11.29 11.48 -3.78
C LEU A 236 9.92 12.16 -3.92
N PHE A 237 8.82 11.40 -3.86
CA PHE A 237 7.47 11.99 -3.85
C PHE A 237 7.25 12.96 -2.69
N THR A 238 7.77 12.62 -1.50
CA THR A 238 7.73 13.50 -0.33
C THR A 238 8.47 14.81 -0.61
N CYS A 239 9.69 14.75 -1.15
CA CYS A 239 10.48 15.94 -1.48
C CYS A 239 9.79 16.81 -2.54
N LEU A 240 9.24 16.19 -3.59
CA LEU A 240 8.55 16.90 -4.66
C LEU A 240 7.28 17.59 -4.15
N PHE A 241 6.54 16.96 -3.24
CA PHE A 241 5.39 17.59 -2.58
C PHE A 241 5.80 18.80 -1.72
N MET A 242 6.96 18.75 -1.07
CA MET A 242 7.50 19.88 -0.30
C MET A 242 8.07 21.00 -1.19
N SER A 243 8.28 20.76 -2.49
CA SER A 243 8.84 21.72 -3.46
C SER A 243 7.94 21.83 -4.71
N PRO A 244 6.80 22.54 -4.61
CA PRO A 244 5.80 22.63 -5.69
C PRO A 244 6.28 23.32 -6.98
N VAL A 245 7.52 23.82 -7.02
CA VAL A 245 8.13 24.36 -8.24
C VAL A 245 8.51 23.22 -9.21
N GLU A 246 8.51 21.97 -8.76
CA GLU A 246 8.90 20.79 -9.53
C GLU A 246 7.71 19.91 -10.02
N ASP A 247 6.55 20.50 -10.28
CA ASP A 247 5.34 19.76 -10.75
C ASP A 247 5.60 18.86 -11.96
N GLN A 248 6.46 19.31 -12.91
CA GLN A 248 6.84 18.49 -14.06
C GLN A 248 7.59 17.21 -13.65
N LEU A 249 8.51 17.32 -12.69
CA LEU A 249 9.30 16.17 -12.22
C LEU A 249 8.42 15.20 -11.43
N PHE A 250 7.42 15.70 -10.70
CA PHE A 250 6.40 14.87 -10.07
C PHE A 250 5.66 14.01 -11.10
N GLN A 251 5.16 14.63 -12.18
CA GLN A 251 4.48 13.89 -13.24
C GLN A 251 5.40 12.89 -13.96
N GLU A 252 6.64 13.27 -14.24
CA GLU A 252 7.62 12.36 -14.85
C GLU A 252 7.94 11.15 -13.96
N HIS A 253 8.03 11.34 -12.64
CA HIS A 253 8.27 10.24 -11.70
C HIS A 253 7.03 9.36 -11.52
N LEU A 254 5.85 9.95 -11.50
CA LEU A 254 4.56 9.25 -11.46
C LEU A 254 4.44 8.27 -12.64
N LEU A 255 4.73 8.73 -13.86
CA LEU A 255 4.64 7.92 -15.08
C LEU A 255 5.66 6.78 -15.15
N LYS A 256 6.81 6.92 -14.47
CA LYS A 256 7.85 5.88 -14.40
C LYS A 256 7.58 4.83 -13.32
N THR A 257 6.72 5.15 -12.35
CA THR A 257 6.43 4.28 -11.21
C THR A 257 5.29 3.33 -11.58
N ASP A 258 5.50 2.03 -11.44
CA ASP A 258 4.45 1.03 -11.68
C ASP A 258 3.28 1.21 -10.70
N CYS A 259 2.06 0.92 -11.16
CA CYS A 259 0.84 1.11 -10.38
C CYS A 259 0.85 0.34 -9.05
N LYS A 260 1.39 -0.89 -9.04
CA LYS A 260 1.50 -1.71 -7.82
C LYS A 260 2.43 -1.05 -6.81
N SER A 261 3.61 -0.62 -7.26
CA SER A 261 4.55 0.13 -6.43
C SER A 261 3.96 1.44 -5.93
N GLY A 262 3.16 2.12 -6.76
CA GLY A 262 2.40 3.31 -6.38
C GLY A 262 1.44 3.03 -5.22
N ILE A 263 0.68 1.92 -5.25
CA ILE A 263 -0.19 1.51 -4.16
C ILE A 263 0.60 1.26 -2.86
N ASP A 264 1.72 0.54 -2.94
CA ASP A 264 2.57 0.26 -1.79
C ASP A 264 3.11 1.57 -1.17
N ILE A 265 3.55 2.51 -2.01
CA ILE A 265 4.01 3.85 -1.61
C ILE A 265 2.88 4.64 -0.94
N ILE A 266 1.67 4.67 -1.50
CA ILE A 266 0.51 5.36 -0.92
C ILE A 266 0.20 4.78 0.47
N CYS A 267 0.16 3.45 0.59
CA CYS A 267 -0.15 2.78 1.85
C CYS A 267 0.93 3.03 2.91
N ASN A 268 2.20 3.02 2.54
CA ASN A 268 3.30 3.33 3.46
C ASN A 268 3.27 4.80 3.90
N THR A 269 3.01 5.72 2.97
CA THR A 269 2.85 7.14 3.26
C THR A 269 1.71 7.39 4.26
N GLU A 270 0.60 6.68 4.11
CA GLU A 270 -0.52 6.78 5.03
C GLU A 270 -0.21 6.18 6.41
N LYS A 271 0.53 5.06 6.48
CA LYS A 271 1.01 4.48 7.75
C LYS A 271 1.93 5.43 8.52
N GLU A 272 2.70 6.26 7.82
CA GLU A 272 3.50 7.34 8.42
C GLU A 272 2.66 8.52 8.93
N GLY A 273 1.34 8.49 8.76
CA GLY A 273 0.43 9.56 9.18
C GLY A 273 0.37 10.74 8.22
N LYS A 274 0.98 10.65 7.04
CA LYS A 274 0.99 11.72 6.02
C LYS A 274 -0.23 11.63 5.10
N THR A 275 -1.43 11.69 5.68
CA THR A 275 -2.70 11.47 4.95
C THR A 275 -2.93 12.41 3.77
N VAL A 276 -2.55 13.68 3.89
CA VAL A 276 -2.71 14.66 2.79
C VAL A 276 -1.85 14.27 1.57
N LEU A 277 -0.59 13.88 1.81
CA LEU A 277 0.30 13.42 0.75
C LEU A 277 -0.19 12.10 0.15
N ALA A 278 -0.61 11.15 0.99
CA ALA A 278 -1.14 9.87 0.53
C ALA A 278 -2.38 10.06 -0.37
N LEU A 279 -3.30 10.96 0.00
CA LEU A 279 -4.46 11.29 -0.81
C LEU A 279 -4.06 11.92 -2.16
N GLN A 280 -3.17 12.92 -2.16
CA GLN A 280 -2.72 13.55 -3.40
C GLN A 280 -2.00 12.57 -4.33
N LEU A 281 -1.18 11.67 -3.78
CA LEU A 281 -0.53 10.60 -4.55
C LEU A 281 -1.57 9.66 -5.15
N CYS A 282 -2.54 9.23 -4.33
CA CYS A 282 -3.61 8.33 -4.77
C CYS A 282 -4.44 8.95 -5.89
N GLU A 283 -4.82 10.22 -5.76
CA GLU A 283 -5.52 10.98 -6.81
C GLU A 283 -4.68 11.09 -8.08
N SER A 284 -3.38 11.36 -7.96
CA SER A 284 -2.48 11.49 -9.13
C SER A 284 -2.36 10.18 -9.89
N PHE A 285 -2.13 9.05 -9.19
CA PHE A 285 -2.10 7.73 -9.81
C PHE A 285 -3.46 7.36 -10.41
N LEU A 286 -4.56 7.64 -9.70
CA LEU A 286 -5.90 7.34 -10.16
C LEU A 286 -6.26 8.13 -11.43
N ILE A 287 -6.02 9.44 -11.46
CA ILE A 287 -6.26 10.28 -12.64
C ILE A 287 -5.45 9.77 -13.84
N SER A 288 -4.17 9.43 -13.63
CA SER A 288 -3.33 8.86 -14.69
C SER A 288 -3.92 7.56 -15.26
N GLN A 289 -4.35 6.64 -14.38
CA GLN A 289 -4.99 5.38 -14.80
C GLN A 289 -6.31 5.60 -15.55
N LEU A 290 -7.15 6.52 -15.06
CA LEU A 290 -8.43 6.87 -15.68
C LEU A 290 -8.26 7.46 -17.08
N GLN A 291 -7.30 8.37 -17.26
CA GLN A 291 -7.01 9.01 -18.54
C GLN A 291 -6.43 8.00 -19.54
N ASN A 292 -5.53 7.13 -19.10
CA ASN A 292 -4.96 6.06 -19.93
C ASN A 292 -5.95 4.92 -20.23
N GLY A 293 -7.07 4.85 -19.50
CA GLY A 293 -8.08 3.81 -19.66
C GLY A 293 -7.63 2.43 -19.17
N ASP A 294 -6.57 2.40 -18.35
CA ASP A 294 -5.98 1.18 -17.81
C ASP A 294 -6.73 0.73 -16.55
N MET A 295 -7.04 -0.56 -16.52
CA MET A 295 -7.82 -1.20 -15.46
C MET A 295 -6.92 -1.96 -14.47
N TYR A 296 -5.61 -1.98 -14.70
CA TYR A 296 -4.63 -2.60 -13.82
C TYR A 296 -4.60 -1.89 -12.46
N TYR A 297 -4.95 -2.61 -11.38
CA TYR A 297 -5.05 -2.10 -10.01
C TYR A 297 -6.01 -0.90 -9.79
N ILE A 298 -6.88 -0.61 -10.77
CA ILE A 298 -7.82 0.52 -10.67
C ILE A 298 -8.80 0.34 -9.49
N TRP A 299 -9.20 -0.89 -9.20
CA TRP A 299 -10.10 -1.19 -8.10
C TRP A 299 -9.48 -0.87 -6.75
N GLU A 300 -8.25 -1.33 -6.53
CA GLU A 300 -7.48 -1.07 -5.32
C GLU A 300 -7.21 0.42 -5.15
N LEU A 301 -6.84 1.13 -6.22
CA LEU A 301 -6.67 2.59 -6.18
C LEU A 301 -7.96 3.32 -5.81
N ILE A 302 -9.08 2.98 -6.44
CA ILE A 302 -10.39 3.59 -6.14
C ILE A 302 -10.82 3.31 -4.70
N PHE A 303 -10.58 2.09 -4.21
CA PHE A 303 -10.87 1.72 -2.84
C PHE A 303 -9.99 2.48 -1.83
N ILE A 304 -8.68 2.59 -2.07
CA ILE A 304 -7.78 3.35 -1.20
C ILE A 304 -8.15 4.84 -1.23
N TRP A 305 -8.40 5.38 -2.43
CA TRP A 305 -8.83 6.76 -2.62
C TRP A 305 -10.11 7.05 -1.84
N SER A 306 -11.13 6.18 -1.89
CA SER A 306 -12.39 6.43 -1.19
C SER A 306 -12.20 6.53 0.32
N LYS A 307 -11.37 5.65 0.90
CA LYS A 307 -11.04 5.68 2.33
C LYS A 307 -10.23 6.90 2.72
N LEU A 308 -9.22 7.26 1.94
CA LEU A 308 -8.41 8.47 2.18
C LEU A 308 -9.26 9.75 2.05
N GLN A 309 -10.14 9.79 1.05
CA GLN A 309 -10.98 10.95 0.77
C GLN A 309 -11.99 11.19 1.89
N LEU A 310 -12.67 10.14 2.36
CA LEU A 310 -13.61 10.24 3.48
C LEU A 310 -12.91 10.50 4.82
N LYS A 311 -11.67 10.02 4.99
CA LYS A 311 -10.84 10.38 6.15
C LYS A 311 -10.47 11.86 6.13
N SER A 312 -10.19 12.43 4.96
CA SER A 312 -9.86 13.85 4.80
C SER A 312 -11.09 14.76 4.89
N ASN A 313 -12.21 14.36 4.28
CA ASN A 313 -13.49 15.07 4.30
C ASN A 313 -14.67 14.08 4.42
N PRO A 314 -15.36 14.02 5.59
CA PRO A 314 -16.42 13.04 5.83
C PRO A 314 -17.75 13.34 5.13
N SER A 315 -17.85 14.42 4.33
CA SER A 315 -19.07 14.79 3.62
C SER A 315 -19.38 13.82 2.47
N LYS A 316 -20.47 13.05 2.59
CA LYS A 316 -20.96 12.14 1.54
C LYS A 316 -21.25 12.87 0.22
N GLN A 317 -21.80 14.09 0.28
CA GLN A 317 -22.06 14.87 -0.93
C GLN A 317 -20.78 15.25 -1.66
N VAL A 318 -19.75 15.71 -0.93
CA VAL A 318 -18.46 16.07 -1.53
C VAL A 318 -17.79 14.84 -2.14
N PHE A 319 -17.86 13.70 -1.46
CA PHE A 319 -17.36 12.43 -1.98
C PHE A 319 -18.04 12.02 -3.30
N VAL A 320 -19.37 12.16 -3.38
CA VAL A 320 -20.13 11.89 -4.62
C VAL A 320 -19.73 12.87 -5.73
N ASP A 321 -19.62 14.16 -5.43
CA ASP A 321 -19.21 15.16 -6.40
C ASP A 321 -17.82 14.85 -6.98
N GLN A 322 -16.88 14.38 -6.14
CA GLN A 322 -15.55 13.98 -6.59
C GLN A 322 -15.56 12.67 -7.38
N CYS A 323 -16.40 11.68 -7.01
CA CYS A 323 -16.60 10.50 -7.85
C CYS A 323 -17.00 10.91 -9.28
N TYR A 324 -17.93 11.86 -9.41
CA TYR A 324 -18.32 12.39 -10.73
C TYR A 324 -17.19 13.13 -11.45
N GLN A 325 -16.37 13.91 -10.73
CA GLN A 325 -15.21 14.55 -11.37
C GLN A 325 -14.20 13.53 -11.90
N LEU A 326 -13.88 12.49 -11.12
CA LEU A 326 -12.98 11.42 -11.55
C LEU A 326 -13.57 10.64 -12.74
N LEU A 327 -14.85 10.27 -12.68
CA LEU A 327 -15.54 9.59 -13.79
C LEU A 327 -15.51 10.41 -15.09
N ARG A 328 -15.52 11.75 -15.03
CA ARG A 328 -15.39 12.62 -16.22
C ARG A 328 -14.01 12.57 -16.87
N THR A 329 -12.97 12.20 -16.12
CA THR A 329 -11.60 12.04 -16.66
C THR A 329 -11.37 10.66 -17.28
N ALA A 330 -12.28 9.71 -17.04
CA ALA A 330 -12.13 8.33 -17.49
C ALA A 330 -12.35 8.17 -18.99
N THR A 331 -11.43 7.49 -19.66
CA THR A 331 -11.57 7.10 -21.07
C THR A 331 -12.15 5.69 -21.25
N ASN A 332 -12.14 4.87 -20.19
CA ASN A 332 -12.69 3.53 -20.18
C ASN A 332 -13.94 3.43 -19.29
N VAL A 333 -15.11 3.29 -19.92
CA VAL A 333 -16.40 3.28 -19.22
C VAL A 333 -16.54 2.14 -18.21
N ARG A 334 -15.77 1.06 -18.31
CA ARG A 334 -15.82 -0.05 -17.33
C ARG A 334 -15.45 0.38 -15.92
N VAL A 335 -14.78 1.53 -15.75
CA VAL A 335 -14.44 2.05 -14.42
C VAL A 335 -15.67 2.46 -13.59
N ILE A 336 -16.84 2.64 -14.21
CA ILE A 336 -18.07 2.91 -13.46
C ILE A 336 -18.37 1.81 -12.45
N PHE A 337 -18.03 0.54 -12.73
CA PHE A 337 -18.36 -0.57 -11.83
C PHE A 337 -17.59 -0.50 -10.49
N PRO A 338 -16.26 -0.27 -10.48
CA PRO A 338 -15.53 0.12 -9.28
C PRO A 338 -16.14 1.29 -8.49
N PHE A 339 -16.42 2.41 -9.17
CA PHE A 339 -17.02 3.57 -8.52
C PHE A 339 -18.39 3.27 -7.91
N MET A 340 -19.23 2.54 -8.62
CA MET A 340 -20.55 2.14 -8.12
C MET A 340 -20.44 1.27 -6.87
N LYS A 341 -19.43 0.40 -6.75
CA LYS A 341 -19.23 -0.35 -5.51
C LYS A 341 -18.97 0.60 -4.34
N ILE A 342 -17.96 1.47 -4.46
CA ILE A 342 -17.61 2.37 -3.36
C ILE A 342 -18.74 3.34 -3.03
N ILE A 343 -19.48 3.84 -4.03
CA ILE A 343 -20.64 4.73 -3.80
C ILE A 343 -21.71 4.00 -2.99
N LYS A 344 -22.03 2.74 -3.34
CA LYS A 344 -23.00 1.95 -2.55
C LYS A 344 -22.52 1.67 -1.13
N ASP A 345 -21.23 1.39 -0.97
CA ASP A 345 -20.67 1.05 0.33
C ASP A 345 -20.58 2.27 1.27
N GLU A 346 -20.29 3.47 0.75
CA GLU A 346 -20.08 4.68 1.55
C GLU A 346 -21.32 5.59 1.67
N VAL A 347 -22.24 5.55 0.70
CA VAL A 347 -23.40 6.47 0.61
C VAL A 347 -24.72 5.79 1.00
N GLU A 348 -24.68 4.51 1.37
CA GLU A 348 -25.84 3.74 1.88
C GLU A 348 -27.04 3.75 0.90
N GLU A 349 -28.25 4.04 1.39
CA GLU A 349 -29.51 3.99 0.63
C GLU A 349 -29.50 4.91 -0.61
N GLU A 350 -28.94 6.13 -0.47
CA GLU A 350 -28.86 7.09 -1.58
C GLU A 350 -27.84 6.65 -2.66
N GLY A 351 -26.88 5.79 -2.29
CA GLY A 351 -25.87 5.29 -3.21
C GLY A 351 -26.45 4.48 -4.37
N LEU A 352 -27.55 3.74 -4.15
CA LEU A 352 -28.18 2.95 -5.21
C LEU A 352 -28.75 3.84 -6.32
N GLN A 353 -29.40 4.93 -5.95
CA GLN A 353 -29.95 5.91 -6.89
C GLN A 353 -28.85 6.50 -7.78
N ILE A 354 -27.76 6.96 -7.16
CA ILE A 354 -26.58 7.50 -7.87
C ILE A 354 -26.01 6.44 -8.84
N CYS A 355 -25.94 5.18 -8.43
CA CYS A 355 -25.45 4.11 -9.28
C CYS A 355 -26.34 3.86 -10.52
N VAL A 356 -27.66 3.95 -10.38
CA VAL A 356 -28.61 3.85 -11.50
C VAL A 356 -28.43 5.04 -12.46
N GLU A 357 -28.27 6.26 -11.93
CA GLU A 357 -28.00 7.46 -12.73
C GLU A 357 -26.68 7.35 -13.50
N ILE A 358 -25.61 6.83 -12.88
CA ILE A 358 -24.32 6.55 -13.52
C ILE A 358 -24.49 5.56 -14.68
N CYS A 359 -25.25 4.47 -14.49
CA CYS A 359 -25.54 3.52 -15.57
C CYS A 359 -26.31 4.17 -16.73
N GLY A 360 -27.32 4.99 -16.43
CA GLY A 360 -28.06 5.75 -17.44
C GLY A 360 -27.15 6.68 -18.25
N CYS A 361 -26.28 7.42 -17.56
CA CYS A 361 -25.27 8.28 -18.21
C CYS A 361 -24.31 7.47 -19.09
N ALA A 362 -23.83 6.33 -18.60
CA ALA A 362 -22.90 5.47 -19.33
C ALA A 362 -23.51 4.91 -20.63
N LEU A 363 -24.81 4.59 -20.66
CA LEU A 363 -25.52 4.16 -21.87
C LEU A 363 -25.69 5.28 -22.90
N GLN A 364 -25.63 6.54 -22.49
CA GLN A 364 -25.72 7.69 -23.39
C GLN A 364 -24.37 8.04 -24.04
N LEU A 365 -23.25 7.53 -23.52
CA LEU A 365 -21.93 7.74 -24.10
C LEU A 365 -21.77 6.98 -25.42
N ASP A 366 -20.92 7.51 -26.31
CA ASP A 366 -20.48 6.75 -27.48
C ASP A 366 -19.49 5.67 -27.04
N LEU A 367 -20.03 4.48 -26.74
CA LEU A 367 -19.25 3.31 -26.32
C LEU A 367 -18.51 2.63 -27.48
N HIS A 368 -18.35 3.31 -28.64
CA HIS A 368 -17.70 2.78 -29.85
C HIS A 368 -18.17 1.37 -30.24
N ASP A 369 -19.46 1.15 -30.03
CA ASP A 369 -20.12 -0.15 -30.18
C ASP A 369 -19.45 -1.31 -29.42
N ASP A 370 -19.17 -1.14 -28.12
CA ASP A 370 -18.80 -2.23 -27.21
C ASP A 370 -20.08 -2.94 -26.66
N PRO A 371 -20.55 -4.04 -27.28
CA PRO A 371 -21.74 -4.74 -26.83
C PRO A 371 -21.55 -5.39 -25.45
N LYS A 372 -20.32 -5.77 -25.08
CA LYS A 372 -20.07 -6.45 -23.80
C LYS A 372 -20.28 -5.47 -22.64
N THR A 373 -19.74 -4.26 -22.74
CA THR A 373 -19.92 -3.24 -21.71
C THR A 373 -21.39 -2.80 -21.63
N LYS A 374 -22.07 -2.60 -22.77
CA LYS A 374 -23.52 -2.33 -22.79
C LYS A 374 -24.32 -3.42 -22.08
N CYS A 375 -24.05 -4.70 -22.38
CA CYS A 375 -24.70 -5.83 -21.71
C CYS A 375 -24.48 -5.81 -20.21
N LEU A 376 -23.25 -5.56 -19.75
CA LEU A 376 -22.96 -5.45 -18.32
C LEU A 376 -23.78 -4.33 -17.68
N ILE A 377 -23.87 -3.16 -18.31
CA ILE A 377 -24.67 -2.04 -17.78
C ILE A 377 -26.15 -2.42 -17.68
N TYR A 378 -26.75 -3.03 -18.72
CA TYR A 378 -28.14 -3.49 -18.66
C TYR A 378 -28.37 -4.55 -17.57
N LYS A 379 -27.45 -5.52 -17.42
CA LYS A 379 -27.51 -6.53 -16.35
C LYS A 379 -27.42 -5.87 -14.98
N THR A 380 -26.58 -4.85 -14.82
CA THR A 380 -26.45 -4.10 -13.56
C THR A 380 -27.71 -3.29 -13.24
N ILE A 381 -28.31 -2.61 -14.21
CA ILE A 381 -29.59 -1.90 -14.02
C ILE A 381 -30.69 -2.88 -13.59
N ALA A 382 -30.83 -4.02 -14.29
CA ALA A 382 -31.80 -5.05 -13.96
C ALA A 382 -31.58 -5.61 -12.53
N HIS A 383 -30.33 -5.74 -12.10
CA HIS A 383 -29.99 -6.17 -10.75
C HIS A 383 -30.37 -5.12 -9.68
N PHE A 384 -30.26 -3.83 -9.97
CA PHE A 384 -30.62 -2.75 -9.03
C PHE A 384 -32.12 -2.49 -8.91
N LEU A 385 -32.87 -2.81 -9.96
CA LEU A 385 -34.31 -2.56 -10.05
C LEU A 385 -35.09 -3.87 -10.25
N PRO A 386 -34.98 -4.86 -9.33
CA PRO A 386 -35.56 -6.18 -9.50
C PRO A 386 -37.10 -6.20 -9.42
N ASN A 387 -37.71 -5.15 -8.88
CA ASN A 387 -39.16 -5.02 -8.73
C ASN A 387 -39.81 -4.23 -9.89
N ASP A 388 -39.01 -3.70 -10.83
CA ASP A 388 -39.52 -2.93 -11.96
C ASP A 388 -39.59 -3.79 -13.22
N LEU A 389 -40.74 -4.44 -13.43
CA LEU A 389 -40.93 -5.37 -14.54
C LEU A 389 -40.74 -4.72 -15.92
N GLU A 390 -41.11 -3.45 -16.08
CA GLU A 390 -40.91 -2.71 -17.35
C GLU A 390 -39.41 -2.57 -17.64
N ILE A 391 -38.63 -2.12 -16.66
CA ILE A 391 -37.18 -1.98 -16.79
C ILE A 391 -36.52 -3.34 -17.02
N LEU A 392 -36.91 -4.37 -16.28
CA LEU A 392 -36.37 -5.73 -16.45
C LEU A 392 -36.59 -6.25 -17.88
N ARG A 393 -37.81 -6.09 -18.40
CA ARG A 393 -38.17 -6.51 -19.76
C ARG A 393 -37.35 -5.76 -20.82
N ILE A 394 -37.22 -4.44 -20.69
CA ILE A 394 -36.43 -3.61 -21.62
C ILE A 394 -34.93 -4.00 -21.56
N CYS A 395 -34.38 -4.19 -20.35
CA CYS A 395 -32.99 -4.61 -20.18
C CYS A 395 -32.74 -5.99 -20.80
N ALA A 396 -33.64 -6.96 -20.57
CA ALA A 396 -33.53 -8.30 -21.13
C ALA A 396 -33.56 -8.29 -22.67
N LEU A 397 -34.46 -7.51 -23.28
CA LEU A 397 -34.48 -7.34 -24.75
C LEU A 397 -33.19 -6.69 -25.26
N SER A 398 -32.70 -5.66 -24.57
CA SER A 398 -31.48 -4.97 -24.95
C SER A 398 -30.27 -5.91 -24.90
N ILE A 399 -30.15 -6.73 -23.85
CA ILE A 399 -29.12 -7.77 -23.74
C ILE A 399 -29.27 -8.80 -24.87
N PHE A 400 -30.49 -9.26 -25.14
CA PHE A 400 -30.76 -10.19 -26.23
C PHE A 400 -30.35 -9.62 -27.60
N PHE A 401 -30.61 -8.35 -27.89
CA PHE A 401 -30.23 -7.74 -29.16
C PHE A 401 -28.71 -7.65 -29.36
N LEU A 402 -27.98 -7.49 -28.26
CA LEU A 402 -26.52 -7.42 -28.24
C LEU A 402 -25.86 -8.81 -28.32
N GLU A 403 -26.31 -9.78 -27.51
CA GLU A 403 -25.70 -11.11 -27.43
C GLU A 403 -26.25 -12.11 -28.47
N ARG A 404 -27.55 -12.00 -28.80
CA ARG A 404 -28.29 -12.92 -29.69
C ARG A 404 -28.09 -14.39 -29.36
N SER A 405 -27.99 -14.68 -28.05
CA SER A 405 -27.81 -16.00 -27.46
C SER A 405 -29.15 -16.63 -27.08
N LEU A 406 -29.17 -17.96 -27.00
CA LEU A 406 -30.35 -18.70 -26.55
C LEU A 406 -30.67 -18.41 -25.07
N GLU A 407 -29.64 -18.23 -24.25
CA GLU A 407 -29.78 -17.88 -22.83
C GLU A 407 -30.47 -16.52 -22.64
N ALA A 408 -30.02 -15.48 -23.34
CA ALA A 408 -30.66 -14.17 -23.29
C ALA A 408 -32.12 -14.22 -23.80
N TYR A 409 -32.40 -15.03 -24.82
CA TYR A 409 -33.77 -15.26 -25.29
C TYR A 409 -34.66 -15.90 -24.21
N HIS A 410 -34.16 -16.90 -23.47
CA HIS A 410 -34.93 -17.53 -22.40
C HIS A 410 -35.25 -16.55 -21.27
N THR A 411 -34.34 -15.63 -20.93
CA THR A 411 -34.63 -14.55 -19.97
C THR A 411 -35.75 -13.62 -20.47
N VAL A 412 -35.74 -13.24 -21.75
CA VAL A 412 -36.82 -12.46 -22.36
C VAL A 412 -38.14 -13.25 -22.30
N GLU A 413 -38.11 -14.53 -22.67
CA GLU A 413 -39.29 -15.39 -22.65
C GLU A 413 -39.91 -15.51 -21.25
N GLU A 414 -39.07 -15.67 -20.22
CA GLU A 414 -39.54 -15.74 -18.84
C GLU A 414 -40.20 -14.44 -18.38
N LEU A 415 -39.57 -13.29 -18.63
CA LEU A 415 -40.06 -11.98 -18.17
C LEU A 415 -41.33 -11.52 -18.89
N TYR A 416 -41.47 -11.82 -20.18
CA TYR A 416 -42.65 -11.45 -20.97
C TYR A 416 -43.84 -12.40 -20.81
N LYS A 417 -43.64 -13.57 -20.19
CA LYS A 417 -44.75 -14.46 -19.77
C LYS A 417 -45.38 -14.06 -18.45
N ARG A 418 -44.69 -13.26 -17.63
CA ARG A 418 -45.23 -12.73 -16.37
C ARG A 418 -46.42 -11.79 -16.67
N PRO A 419 -47.48 -11.78 -15.85
CA PRO A 419 -48.60 -10.86 -16.02
C PRO A 419 -48.12 -9.41 -15.94
N ASP A 420 -48.84 -8.49 -16.58
CA ASP A 420 -48.54 -7.08 -16.45
C ASP A 420 -48.88 -6.61 -15.02
N GLU A 421 -47.93 -5.89 -14.41
CA GLU A 421 -48.03 -5.36 -13.05
C GLU A 421 -48.00 -3.83 -13.13
N GLU A 422 -48.91 -3.16 -12.42
CA GLU A 422 -48.84 -1.70 -12.28
C GLU A 422 -47.62 -1.33 -11.41
N TYR A 423 -46.85 -0.34 -11.86
CA TYR A 423 -45.70 0.15 -11.11
C TYR A 423 -46.15 0.67 -9.73
N ASN A 424 -45.54 0.13 -8.67
CA ASN A 424 -45.78 0.54 -7.29
C ASN A 424 -44.57 1.28 -6.72
N GLU A 425 -44.71 2.60 -6.57
CA GLU A 425 -43.66 3.48 -6.03
C GLU A 425 -43.20 3.06 -4.63
N GLY A 426 -44.09 2.51 -3.80
CA GLY A 426 -43.76 2.04 -2.45
C GLY A 426 -42.85 0.81 -2.39
N THR A 427 -42.68 0.11 -3.53
CA THR A 427 -41.77 -1.06 -3.65
C THR A 427 -40.49 -0.75 -4.43
N SER A 428 -40.35 0.50 -4.90
CA SER A 428 -39.20 0.93 -5.67
C SER A 428 -37.98 1.15 -4.78
N SER A 429 -36.82 0.73 -5.27
CA SER A 429 -35.53 0.96 -4.63
C SER A 429 -34.92 2.31 -4.99
N VAL A 430 -35.54 3.07 -5.91
CA VAL A 430 -35.10 4.41 -6.33
C VAL A 430 -36.28 5.38 -6.44
N GLN A 431 -35.98 6.68 -6.39
CA GLN A 431 -36.98 7.73 -6.60
C GLN A 431 -37.60 7.64 -8.01
N ASN A 432 -38.90 7.91 -8.12
CA ASN A 432 -39.64 7.84 -9.38
C ASN A 432 -39.07 8.78 -10.47
N ARG A 433 -38.46 9.90 -10.07
CA ARG A 433 -37.74 10.80 -10.99
C ARG A 433 -36.62 10.06 -11.74
N VAL A 434 -35.82 9.25 -11.05
CA VAL A 434 -34.69 8.51 -11.63
C VAL A 434 -35.19 7.49 -12.65
N ARG A 435 -36.25 6.76 -12.28
CA ARG A 435 -36.95 5.84 -13.18
C ARG A 435 -37.43 6.54 -14.44
N PHE A 436 -38.07 7.71 -14.28
CA PHE A 436 -38.59 8.51 -15.39
C PHE A 436 -37.49 9.01 -16.33
N GLU A 437 -36.34 9.41 -15.79
CA GLU A 437 -35.18 9.81 -16.58
C GLU A 437 -34.50 8.61 -17.29
N LEU A 438 -34.51 7.42 -16.66
CA LEU A 438 -33.88 6.21 -17.17
C LEU A 438 -34.65 5.53 -18.32
N LEU A 439 -35.97 5.40 -18.22
CA LEU A 439 -36.79 4.66 -19.19
C LEU A 439 -36.59 5.11 -20.65
N PRO A 440 -36.58 6.43 -20.98
CA PRO A 440 -36.30 6.89 -22.34
C PRO A 440 -34.93 6.46 -22.86
N ILE A 441 -33.91 6.41 -21.99
CA ILE A 441 -32.55 5.99 -22.33
C ILE A 441 -32.56 4.52 -22.76
N LEU A 442 -33.21 3.68 -21.94
CA LEU A 442 -33.29 2.24 -22.20
C LEU A 442 -34.06 1.93 -23.49
N LYS A 443 -35.19 2.62 -23.72
CA LYS A 443 -36.03 2.42 -24.92
C LYS A 443 -35.31 2.81 -26.22
N LYS A 444 -34.39 3.78 -26.19
CA LYS A 444 -33.63 4.24 -27.37
C LYS A 444 -32.80 3.14 -28.05
N GLY A 445 -32.37 2.12 -27.29
CA GLY A 445 -31.55 1.02 -27.79
C GLY A 445 -32.31 -0.14 -28.44
N LEU A 446 -33.65 -0.12 -28.42
CA LEU A 446 -34.47 -1.23 -28.89
C LEU A 446 -34.65 -1.19 -30.42
N PHE A 447 -34.64 -2.36 -31.06
CA PHE A 447 -34.97 -2.49 -32.49
C PHE A 447 -36.46 -2.37 -32.79
N PHE A 448 -37.30 -2.61 -31.77
CA PHE A 448 -38.74 -2.44 -31.84
C PHE A 448 -39.25 -2.01 -30.47
N ASP A 449 -40.37 -1.29 -30.46
CA ASP A 449 -41.03 -0.90 -29.23
C ASP A 449 -41.98 -2.03 -28.76
N PRO A 450 -41.68 -2.70 -27.63
CA PRO A 450 -42.50 -3.80 -27.14
C PRO A 450 -43.81 -3.33 -26.48
N GLU A 451 -44.01 -2.03 -26.29
CA GLU A 451 -45.14 -1.45 -25.52
C GLU A 451 -46.52 -1.85 -26.08
N PHE A 452 -46.59 -2.19 -27.38
CA PHE A 452 -47.83 -2.60 -28.05
C PHE A 452 -47.83 -4.06 -28.54
N TRP A 453 -46.86 -4.87 -28.10
CA TRP A 453 -46.66 -6.22 -28.62
C TRP A 453 -47.04 -7.29 -27.60
N ASN A 454 -47.83 -8.27 -28.03
CA ASN A 454 -48.05 -9.47 -27.22
C ASN A 454 -46.82 -10.40 -27.28
N PHE A 455 -46.72 -11.35 -26.33
CA PHE A 455 -45.59 -12.28 -26.26
C PHE A 455 -45.35 -13.06 -27.57
N VAL A 456 -46.40 -13.38 -28.32
CA VAL A 456 -46.28 -14.09 -29.61
C VAL A 456 -45.49 -13.26 -30.63
N MET A 457 -45.75 -11.95 -30.71
CA MET A 457 -45.01 -11.04 -31.59
C MET A 457 -43.55 -10.89 -31.15
N ILE A 458 -43.30 -10.77 -29.85
CA ILE A 458 -41.94 -10.68 -29.29
C ILE A 458 -41.16 -11.96 -29.57
N LYS A 459 -41.72 -13.13 -29.25
CA LYS A 459 -41.14 -14.44 -29.53
C LYS A 459 -40.78 -14.58 -31.01
N LYS A 460 -41.70 -14.27 -31.93
CA LYS A 460 -41.46 -14.36 -33.37
C LYS A 460 -40.27 -13.52 -33.82
N ASN A 461 -40.18 -12.27 -33.34
CA ASN A 461 -39.10 -11.37 -33.72
C ASN A 461 -37.75 -11.75 -33.09
N CYS A 462 -37.74 -12.16 -31.82
CA CYS A 462 -36.51 -12.65 -31.19
C CYS A 462 -35.99 -13.92 -31.86
N VAL A 463 -36.85 -14.91 -32.15
CA VAL A 463 -36.43 -16.13 -32.85
C VAL A 463 -35.83 -15.83 -34.23
N ALA A 464 -36.36 -14.83 -34.94
CA ALA A 464 -35.81 -14.39 -36.23
C ALA A 464 -34.40 -13.78 -36.14
N LEU A 465 -34.02 -13.27 -34.96
CA LEU A 465 -32.74 -12.60 -34.72
C LEU A 465 -31.69 -13.52 -34.06
N LEU A 466 -32.05 -14.76 -33.70
CA LEU A 466 -31.11 -15.71 -33.09
C LEU A 466 -29.96 -16.06 -34.05
N SER A 467 -28.74 -16.05 -33.50
CA SER A 467 -27.51 -16.37 -34.25
C SER A 467 -27.46 -17.83 -34.70
N ASP A 468 -28.02 -18.73 -33.89
CA ASP A 468 -27.89 -20.18 -34.05
C ASP A 468 -29.10 -20.78 -34.77
N LYS A 469 -28.87 -21.25 -36.00
CA LYS A 469 -29.89 -21.88 -36.86
C LYS A 469 -30.40 -23.22 -36.33
N SER A 470 -29.67 -23.89 -35.44
CA SER A 470 -30.09 -25.15 -34.81
C SER A 470 -31.07 -24.90 -33.65
N ALA A 471 -30.82 -23.87 -32.84
CA ALA A 471 -31.74 -23.40 -31.80
C ALA A 471 -33.09 -22.93 -32.36
N ILE A 472 -33.08 -22.31 -33.56
CA ILE A 472 -34.30 -21.92 -34.28
C ILE A 472 -35.17 -23.14 -34.61
N ARG A 473 -34.58 -24.28 -35.00
CA ARG A 473 -35.34 -25.51 -35.31
C ARG A 473 -35.97 -26.10 -34.05
N PHE A 474 -35.21 -26.20 -32.96
CA PHE A 474 -35.69 -26.74 -31.69
C PHE A 474 -36.82 -25.90 -31.07
N LEU A 475 -36.73 -24.56 -31.14
CA LEU A 475 -37.80 -23.67 -30.68
C LEU A 475 -39.06 -23.75 -31.55
N ASN A 476 -38.90 -23.95 -32.86
CA ASN A 476 -40.03 -24.14 -33.77
C ASN A 476 -40.72 -25.50 -33.57
N GLU A 477 -39.97 -26.57 -33.29
CA GLU A 477 -40.50 -27.91 -32.97
C GLU A 477 -41.32 -27.90 -31.67
N ASN A 478 -40.83 -27.28 -30.59
CA ASN A 478 -41.59 -27.11 -29.34
C ASN A 478 -42.85 -26.23 -29.48
N THR A 479 -42.92 -25.38 -30.52
CA THR A 479 -44.11 -24.56 -30.80
C THR A 479 -45.17 -25.37 -31.57
N LEU A 480 -44.74 -26.35 -32.38
CA LEU A 480 -45.63 -27.29 -33.08
C LEU A 480 -46.25 -28.30 -32.12
N GLU A 481 -45.49 -28.85 -31.16
CA GLU A 481 -46.02 -29.81 -30.18
C GLU A 481 -47.08 -29.19 -29.24
N ASN A 482 -46.89 -27.92 -28.84
CA ASN A 482 -47.87 -27.19 -28.01
C ASN A 482 -49.13 -26.74 -28.79
N SER A 483 -49.10 -26.76 -30.13
CA SER A 483 -50.26 -26.44 -30.97
C SER A 483 -51.14 -27.65 -31.29
N THR A 484 -50.65 -28.87 -31.01
CA THR A 484 -51.37 -30.14 -31.22
C THR A 484 -52.03 -30.70 -29.95
N GLY A 485 -51.96 -29.98 -28.83
CA GLY A 485 -52.63 -30.33 -27.57
C GLY A 485 -53.69 -29.29 -27.21
N ALA A 486 -54.79 -29.24 -27.95
CA ALA A 486 -56.02 -28.53 -27.59
C ALA A 486 -57.19 -29.51 -27.63
#